data_AF-A0A0V0YZQ8-F1
#
_entry.id   AF-A0A0V0YZQ8-F1
#
_cell.length_a   1.000
_cell.length_b   1.000
_cell.length_c   1.000
_cell.angle_alpha   90.00
_cell.angle_beta   90.00
_cell.angle_gamma   90.00
#
_symmetry.space_group_name_H-M   'P 1'
#
loop_
_entity.id
_entity.type
_entity.pdbx_description
1 polymer ?
#
loop_
_entity_poly.entity_id
_entity_poly.type
_entity_poly.pdbx_seq_one_letter_code
_entity_poly.pdbx_strand_id
1 'polypeptide(L)'
;MTDSKDCNIGDKSGIATPSSILRVDQVTFRAPAPFSLGTDASVWLARMEEYLQQNGIPRDRWTSVARSFLSDDVYAQVMQWPLRVNAPFADFAKMFAERYSPIESTLDARAKFVSRRQLAGESLNAYADAIMLLGRKANCDDTLVRD
;
A
#
# COMPACT_ATOMS: atom_id res chain seq x y z
N MET A 1 -16.13 51.43 59.44
CA MET A 1 -16.21 52.59 58.51
C MET A 1 -14.79 53.03 58.24
N THR A 2 -14.42 53.23 56.96
CA THR A 2 -13.10 53.61 56.38
C THR A 2 -11.96 52.60 56.62
N ASP A 3 -11.18 52.11 55.65
CA ASP A 3 -11.01 52.33 54.21
C ASP A 3 -10.24 51.09 53.71
N SER A 4 -10.69 50.40 52.65
CA SER A 4 -9.84 49.43 51.94
C SER A 4 -10.00 49.70 50.46
N LYS A 5 -8.97 50.36 49.92
CA LYS A 5 -8.95 50.98 48.61
C LYS A 5 -8.22 50.06 47.63
N ASP A 6 -8.79 49.99 46.44
CA ASP A 6 -8.20 49.64 45.14
C ASP A 6 -7.96 48.16 44.80
N CYS A 7 -8.98 47.62 44.12
CA CYS A 7 -8.84 46.64 43.06
C CYS A 7 -7.89 47.16 41.97
N ASN A 8 -6.96 46.32 41.50
CA ASN A 8 -6.43 46.46 40.14
C ASN A 8 -6.46 45.09 39.43
N ILE A 9 -7.33 45.06 38.42
CA ILE A 9 -7.45 44.03 37.41
C ILE A 9 -6.27 44.21 36.45
N GLY A 10 -5.56 43.12 36.14
CA GLY A 10 -4.43 43.12 35.23
C GLY A 10 -4.14 41.72 34.74
N ASP A 11 -5.10 41.10 34.05
CA ASP A 11 -4.88 39.94 33.20
C ASP A 11 -3.82 40.27 32.14
N LYS A 12 -2.82 39.40 31.98
CA LYS A 12 -2.44 38.80 30.70
C LYS A 12 -1.33 37.76 30.90
N SER A 13 -1.79 36.52 30.99
CA SER A 13 -1.05 35.31 30.63
C SER A 13 -0.46 35.45 29.22
N GLY A 14 0.84 35.75 29.14
CA GLY A 14 1.61 35.75 27.90
C GLY A 14 2.01 34.32 27.51
N ILE A 15 1.14 33.65 26.76
CA ILE A 15 1.39 32.37 26.11
C ILE A 15 2.30 32.56 24.88
N ALA A 16 3.20 31.60 24.71
CA ALA A 16 3.85 31.11 23.49
C ALA A 16 4.90 31.97 22.78
N THR A 17 6.11 31.40 22.70
CA THR A 17 6.62 30.91 21.40
C THR A 17 7.63 29.78 21.62
N PRO A 18 7.29 28.49 21.42
CA PRO A 18 8.29 27.58 20.91
C PRO A 18 8.43 27.89 19.42
N SER A 19 9.63 28.26 18.99
CA SER A 19 9.97 28.43 17.59
C SER A 19 9.61 27.17 16.81
N SER A 20 8.45 27.17 16.15
CA SER A 20 8.15 26.22 15.10
C SER A 20 9.07 26.53 13.94
N ILE A 21 10.27 25.92 13.96
CA ILE A 21 11.04 25.72 12.75
C ILE A 21 10.21 24.75 11.91
N LEU A 22 9.29 25.28 11.12
CA LEU A 22 8.78 24.58 9.95
C LEU A 22 9.99 24.42 9.04
N ARG A 23 10.67 23.27 9.13
CA ARG A 23 11.57 22.82 8.08
C ARG A 23 10.70 22.56 6.85
N VAL A 24 10.51 23.61 6.07
CA VAL A 24 10.03 23.56 4.69
C VAL A 24 11.17 22.96 3.86
N ASP A 25 11.27 21.64 3.88
CA ASP A 25 11.98 20.86 2.87
C ASP A 25 11.46 19.41 2.84
N GLN A 26 10.20 19.20 3.24
CA GLN A 26 9.54 17.94 2.93
C GLN A 26 9.11 18.00 1.46
N VAL A 27 9.99 17.50 0.58
CA VAL A 27 9.53 16.83 -0.63
C VAL A 27 8.65 15.68 -0.15
N THR A 28 7.36 15.94 0.10
CA THR A 28 6.39 14.89 0.34
C THR A 28 6.32 14.09 -0.95
N PHE A 29 6.96 12.92 -0.94
CA PHE A 29 6.87 12.00 -2.06
C PHE A 29 5.41 11.76 -2.38
N ARG A 30 5.10 11.80 -3.68
CA ARG A 30 3.72 11.78 -4.16
C ARG A 30 3.02 10.53 -3.62
N ALA A 31 1.95 10.75 -2.85
CA ALA A 31 1.11 9.66 -2.40
C ALA A 31 0.57 8.89 -3.62
N PRO A 32 0.55 7.55 -3.56
CA PRO A 32 -0.01 6.76 -4.64
C PRO A 32 -1.50 7.06 -4.83
N ALA A 33 -1.99 6.83 -6.04
CA ALA A 33 -3.42 6.91 -6.30
C ALA A 33 -4.16 5.90 -5.40
N PRO A 34 -5.40 6.20 -4.99
CA PRO A 34 -6.22 5.23 -4.28
C PRO A 34 -6.32 3.93 -5.08
N PHE A 35 -6.21 2.79 -4.39
CA PHE A 35 -6.43 1.49 -5.00
C PHE A 35 -7.91 1.30 -5.29
N SER A 36 -8.21 0.98 -6.54
CA SER A 36 -9.54 0.53 -6.98
C SER A 36 -9.42 -0.77 -7.76
N LEU A 37 -10.55 -1.46 -7.96
CA LEU A 37 -10.62 -2.62 -8.84
C LEU A 37 -10.08 -2.25 -10.24
N GLY A 38 -9.18 -3.09 -10.77
CA GLY A 38 -8.44 -2.85 -12.01
C GLY A 38 -7.07 -2.20 -11.84
N THR A 39 -6.71 -1.76 -10.63
CA THR A 39 -5.33 -1.35 -10.30
C THR A 39 -4.44 -2.57 -10.12
N ASP A 40 -3.21 -2.53 -10.64
CA ASP A 40 -2.21 -3.56 -10.36
C ASP A 40 -1.80 -3.50 -8.88
N ALA A 41 -2.20 -4.52 -8.11
CA ALA A 41 -1.94 -4.59 -6.68
C ALA A 41 -0.46 -4.66 -6.33
N SER A 42 0.37 -5.30 -7.15
CA SER A 42 1.81 -5.41 -6.90
C SER A 42 2.48 -4.05 -7.08
N VAL A 43 2.15 -3.34 -8.15
CA VAL A 43 2.66 -1.98 -8.40
C VAL A 43 2.18 -1.01 -7.34
N TRP A 44 0.91 -1.12 -6.93
CA TRP A 44 0.35 -0.27 -5.89
C TRP A 44 1.02 -0.50 -4.53
N LEU A 45 1.21 -1.77 -4.12
CA LEU A 45 1.89 -2.13 -2.87
C LEU A 45 3.34 -1.62 -2.83
N ALA A 46 4.07 -1.75 -3.93
CA ALA A 46 5.45 -1.24 -4.02
C ALA A 46 5.50 0.29 -3.81
N ARG A 47 4.62 1.03 -4.49
CA ARG A 47 4.52 2.49 -4.34
C ARG A 47 4.07 2.91 -2.93
N MET A 48 3.16 2.15 -2.31
CA MET A 48 2.73 2.38 -0.94
C MET A 48 3.89 2.19 0.03
N GLU A 49 4.67 1.12 -0.10
CA GLU A 49 5.83 0.86 0.77
C GLU A 49 6.89 1.96 0.64
N GLU A 50 7.22 2.37 -0.59
CA GLU A 50 8.13 3.50 -0.84
C GLU A 50 7.63 4.79 -0.18
N TYR A 51 6.34 5.12 -0.37
CA TYR A 51 5.70 6.28 0.24
C TYR A 51 5.76 6.23 1.77
N LEU A 52 5.42 5.10 2.38
CA LEU A 52 5.43 4.92 3.84
C LEU A 52 6.84 5.06 4.42
N GLN A 53 7.83 4.48 3.75
CA GLN A 53 9.23 4.54 4.16
C GLN A 53 9.80 5.96 4.05
N GLN A 54 9.58 6.63 2.93
CA GLN A 54 10.12 7.97 2.66
C GLN A 54 9.48 9.05 3.53
N ASN A 55 8.22 8.90 3.90
CA ASN A 55 7.54 9.80 4.82
C ASN A 55 7.82 9.48 6.30
N GLY A 56 8.67 8.48 6.60
CA GLY A 56 9.06 8.14 7.96
C GLY A 56 7.89 7.66 8.83
N ILE A 57 6.86 7.06 8.21
CA ILE A 57 5.70 6.56 8.95
C ILE A 57 6.16 5.42 9.87
N PRO A 58 5.75 5.37 11.15
CA PRO A 58 6.03 4.24 12.03
C PRO A 58 5.46 2.93 11.49
N ARG A 59 6.24 1.83 11.50
CA ARG A 59 5.87 0.53 10.92
C ARG A 59 4.55 -0.05 11.46
N ASP A 60 4.20 0.25 12.71
CA ASP A 60 2.94 -0.15 13.36
C ASP A 60 1.70 0.56 12.76
N ARG A 61 1.89 1.69 12.06
CA ARG A 61 0.83 2.46 11.42
C ARG A 61 0.67 2.19 9.93
N TRP A 62 1.62 1.49 9.31
CA TRP A 62 1.68 1.29 7.85
C TRP A 62 0.40 0.67 7.30
N THR A 63 -0.12 -0.37 7.95
CA THR A 63 -1.35 -1.04 7.54
C THR A 63 -2.57 -0.12 7.61
N SER A 64 -2.66 0.69 8.66
CA SER A 64 -3.75 1.67 8.80
C SER A 64 -3.69 2.75 7.73
N VAL A 65 -2.49 3.24 7.41
CA VAL A 65 -2.30 4.23 6.33
C VAL A 65 -2.61 3.59 4.98
N ALA A 66 -2.11 2.40 4.67
CA ALA A 66 -2.42 1.73 3.40
C ALA A 66 -3.93 1.51 3.21
N ARG A 67 -4.65 1.15 4.28
CA ARG A 67 -6.12 1.02 4.26
C ARG A 67 -6.84 2.32 3.94
N SER A 68 -6.30 3.49 4.30
CA SER A 68 -6.91 4.79 3.95
C SER A 68 -6.74 5.18 2.48
N PHE A 69 -5.91 4.45 1.72
CA PHE A 69 -5.74 4.62 0.28
C PHE A 69 -6.54 3.59 -0.53
N LEU A 70 -7.52 2.92 0.07
CA LEU A 70 -8.42 2.01 -0.63
C LEU A 70 -9.71 2.74 -1.02
N SER A 71 -10.31 2.40 -2.16
CA SER A 71 -11.68 2.81 -2.45
C SER A 71 -12.66 2.15 -1.46
N ASP A 72 -13.82 2.75 -1.23
CA ASP A 72 -14.80 2.29 -0.23
C ASP A 72 -15.17 0.81 -0.39
N ASP A 73 -15.40 0.35 -1.62
CA ASP A 73 -15.72 -1.05 -1.92
C ASP A 73 -14.59 -2.02 -1.52
N VAL A 74 -13.34 -1.65 -1.82
CA VAL A 74 -12.16 -2.46 -1.49
C VAL A 74 -11.91 -2.42 0.01
N TYR A 75 -12.06 -1.25 0.63
CA TYR A 75 -11.95 -1.09 2.08
C TYR A 75 -12.96 -2.00 2.81
N ALA A 76 -14.22 -2.00 2.39
CA ALA A 76 -15.26 -2.84 2.97
C ALA A 76 -14.93 -4.34 2.87
N GLN A 77 -14.35 -4.79 1.74
CA GLN A 77 -13.88 -6.17 1.57
C GLN A 77 -12.69 -6.51 2.47
N VAL A 78 -11.70 -5.62 2.56
CA VAL A 78 -10.51 -5.81 3.40
C VAL A 78 -10.87 -5.87 4.88
N MET A 79 -11.89 -5.14 5.34
CA MET A 79 -12.35 -5.20 6.73
C MET A 79 -12.92 -6.56 7.13
N GLN A 80 -13.29 -7.41 6.16
CA GLN A 80 -13.78 -8.78 6.43
C GLN A 80 -12.65 -9.79 6.57
N TRP A 81 -11.40 -9.41 6.30
CA TRP A 81 -10.27 -10.34 6.35
C TRP A 81 -9.87 -10.64 7.80
N PRO A 82 -9.28 -11.81 8.07
CA PRO A 82 -8.75 -12.16 9.38
C PRO A 82 -7.44 -11.43 9.69
N LEU A 83 -7.36 -10.12 9.42
CA LEU A 83 -6.20 -9.27 9.65
C LEU A 83 -6.52 -8.21 10.71
N ARG A 84 -5.80 -8.25 11.84
CA ARG A 84 -5.91 -7.24 12.90
C ARG A 84 -5.60 -5.84 12.35
N VAL A 85 -6.21 -4.81 12.95
CA VAL A 85 -5.99 -3.40 12.57
C VAL A 85 -4.53 -2.95 12.67
N ASN A 86 -3.76 -3.57 13.56
CA ASN A 86 -2.34 -3.33 13.81
C ASN A 86 -1.43 -4.46 13.28
N ALA A 87 -1.94 -5.29 12.38
CA ALA A 87 -1.12 -6.35 11.79
C ALA A 87 0.07 -5.74 11.03
N PRO A 88 1.22 -6.44 11.00
CA PRO A 88 2.36 -6.05 10.19
C PRO A 88 1.97 -5.78 8.73
N PHE A 89 2.54 -4.75 8.14
CA PHE A 89 2.27 -4.40 6.74
C PHE A 89 2.61 -5.54 5.78
N ALA A 90 3.61 -6.37 6.08
CA ALA A 90 3.96 -7.53 5.28
C ALA A 90 2.81 -8.55 5.19
N ASP A 91 2.09 -8.79 6.28
CA ASP A 91 0.94 -9.71 6.31
C ASP A 91 -0.24 -9.14 5.52
N PHE A 92 -0.46 -7.83 5.62
CA PHE A 92 -1.42 -7.12 4.78
C PHE A 92 -1.04 -7.25 3.30
N ALA A 93 0.19 -6.91 2.93
CA ALA A 93 0.68 -6.91 1.56
C ALA A 93 0.58 -8.31 0.94
N LYS A 94 0.91 -9.36 1.69
CA LYS A 94 0.77 -10.75 1.26
C LYS A 94 -0.69 -11.09 0.94
N MET A 95 -1.62 -10.92 1.88
CA MET A 95 -3.04 -11.22 1.64
C MET A 95 -3.65 -10.31 0.57
N PHE A 96 -3.18 -9.07 0.46
CA PHE A 96 -3.63 -8.12 -0.52
C PHE A 96 -3.19 -8.51 -1.93
N ALA A 97 -1.92 -8.88 -2.09
CA ALA A 97 -1.40 -9.43 -3.34
C ALA A 97 -2.10 -10.75 -3.71
N GLU A 98 -2.35 -11.64 -2.76
CA GLU A 98 -3.07 -12.91 -3.03
C GLU A 98 -4.48 -12.69 -3.60
N ARG A 99 -5.20 -11.66 -3.16
CA ARG A 99 -6.60 -11.41 -3.55
C ARG A 99 -6.80 -10.43 -4.70
N TYR A 100 -5.89 -9.45 -4.84
CA TYR A 100 -6.04 -8.37 -5.81
C TYR A 100 -4.94 -8.34 -6.86
N SER A 101 -3.91 -9.18 -6.78
CA SER A 101 -3.07 -9.39 -7.96
C SER A 101 -3.95 -9.93 -9.08
N PRO A 102 -3.74 -9.47 -10.32
CA PRO A 102 -4.42 -10.08 -11.45
C PRO A 102 -4.19 -11.59 -11.38
N ILE A 103 -5.27 -12.36 -11.22
CA ILE A 103 -5.22 -13.78 -11.52
C ILE A 103 -4.99 -13.81 -13.02
N GLU A 104 -3.74 -14.08 -13.40
CA GLU A 104 -3.42 -14.41 -14.79
C GLU A 104 -4.30 -15.61 -15.12
N SER A 105 -5.39 -15.38 -15.84
CA SER A 105 -6.33 -16.45 -16.16
C SER A 105 -5.55 -17.59 -16.82
N THR A 106 -5.95 -18.84 -16.57
CA THR A 106 -5.30 -19.99 -17.21
C THR A 106 -5.26 -19.82 -18.73
N LEU A 107 -6.25 -19.15 -19.33
CA LEU A 107 -6.29 -18.79 -20.74
C LEU A 107 -5.21 -17.77 -21.14
N ASP A 108 -4.98 -16.72 -20.38
CA ASP A 108 -3.93 -15.73 -20.62
C ASP A 108 -2.53 -16.35 -20.46
N ALA A 109 -2.35 -17.19 -19.44
CA ALA A 109 -1.11 -17.95 -19.24
C ALA A 109 -0.84 -18.92 -20.41
N ARG A 110 -1.87 -19.64 -20.89
CA ARG A 110 -1.79 -20.51 -22.07
C ARG A 110 -1.47 -19.71 -23.34
N ALA A 111 -2.12 -18.57 -23.55
CA ALA A 111 -1.87 -17.71 -24.70
C ALA A 111 -0.41 -17.23 -24.74
N LYS A 112 0.14 -16.80 -23.59
CA LYS A 112 1.55 -16.41 -23.48
C LYS A 112 2.49 -17.59 -23.70
N PHE A 113 2.19 -18.76 -23.15
CA PHE A 113 3.00 -19.97 -23.40
C PHE A 113 3.07 -20.32 -24.89
N VAL A 114 1.92 -20.35 -25.58
CA VAL A 114 1.84 -20.71 -27.01
C VAL A 114 2.50 -19.67 -27.92
N SER A 115 2.33 -18.38 -27.59
CA SER A 115 2.87 -17.27 -28.38
C SER A 115 4.34 -16.99 -28.09
N ARG A 116 4.91 -17.54 -27.01
CA ARG A 116 6.31 -17.30 -26.67
C ARG A 116 7.24 -17.84 -27.75
N ARG A 117 8.14 -16.97 -28.20
CA ARG A 117 9.26 -17.26 -29.11
C ARG A 117 10.52 -16.69 -28.50
N GLN A 118 11.67 -17.33 -28.68
CA GLN A 118 12.94 -16.82 -28.19
C GLN A 118 13.17 -15.40 -28.73
N LEU A 119 13.52 -14.47 -27.83
CA LEU A 119 13.74 -13.08 -28.22
C LEU A 119 15.12 -12.92 -28.87
N ALA A 120 15.27 -11.90 -29.71
CA ALA A 120 16.57 -11.57 -30.29
C ALA A 120 17.56 -11.20 -29.17
N GLY A 121 18.67 -11.94 -29.08
CA GLY A 121 19.68 -11.75 -28.03
C GLY A 121 19.40 -12.47 -26.71
N GLU A 122 18.27 -13.18 -26.58
CA GLU A 122 17.99 -14.03 -25.42
C GLU A 122 18.81 -15.33 -25.49
N SER A 123 19.43 -15.70 -24.37
CA SER A 123 20.15 -16.98 -24.28
C SER A 123 19.18 -18.15 -24.27
N LEU A 124 19.63 -19.32 -24.74
CA LEU A 124 18.82 -20.54 -24.73
C LEU A 124 18.36 -20.93 -23.31
N ASN A 125 19.21 -20.74 -22.30
CA ASN A 125 18.85 -21.03 -20.91
C ASN A 125 17.76 -20.07 -20.40
N ALA A 126 17.89 -18.77 -20.66
CA ALA A 126 16.87 -17.79 -20.27
C ALA A 126 15.51 -18.07 -20.95
N TYR A 127 15.55 -18.48 -22.22
CA TYR A 127 14.37 -18.91 -22.95
C TYR A 127 13.74 -20.17 -22.33
N ALA A 128 14.55 -21.18 -22.01
CA ALA A 128 14.08 -22.41 -21.37
C ALA A 128 13.42 -22.13 -20.01
N ASP A 129 14.04 -21.27 -19.19
CA ASP A 129 13.49 -20.86 -17.89
C ASP A 129 12.14 -20.13 -18.04
N ALA A 130 12.04 -19.22 -19.01
CA ALA A 130 10.81 -18.51 -19.31
C ALA A 130 9.69 -19.44 -19.80
N ILE A 131 10.00 -20.39 -20.69
CA ILE A 131 9.04 -21.39 -21.19
C ILE A 131 8.60 -22.34 -20.07
N MET A 132 9.52 -22.80 -19.20
CA MET A 132 9.18 -23.63 -18.04
C MET A 132 8.27 -22.90 -17.04
N LEU A 133 8.53 -21.61 -16.79
CA LEU A 133 7.70 -20.79 -15.93
C LEU A 133 6.29 -20.61 -16.50
N LEU A 134 6.18 -20.29 -17.79
CA LEU A 134 4.90 -20.15 -18.48
C LEU A 134 4.14 -21.48 -18.53
N GLY A 135 4.83 -22.60 -18.78
CA GLY A 135 4.22 -23.93 -18.81
C GLY A 135 3.62 -24.33 -17.46
N ARG A 136 4.30 -24.02 -16.34
CA ARG A 136 3.75 -24.23 -15.00
C ARG A 136 2.48 -23.42 -14.77
N LYS A 137 2.49 -22.13 -15.13
CA LYS A 137 1.32 -21.24 -14.99
C LYS A 137 0.16 -21.64 -15.90
N ALA A 138 0.44 -22.06 -17.13
CA ALA A 138 -0.57 -22.49 -18.10
C ALA A 138 -1.27 -23.81 -17.72
N ASN A 139 -0.65 -24.59 -16.82
CA ASN A 139 -1.16 -25.85 -16.30
C ASN A 139 -1.75 -25.74 -14.87
N CYS A 140 -1.82 -24.53 -14.30
CA CYS A 140 -2.62 -24.30 -13.11
C CYS A 140 -4.10 -24.32 -13.51
N ASP A 141 -4.80 -25.39 -13.15
CA ASP A 141 -6.26 -25.44 -13.27
C ASP A 141 -6.88 -24.37 -12.36
N ASP A 142 -7.84 -23.63 -12.90
CA ASP A 142 -8.65 -22.61 -12.23
C ASP A 142 -9.65 -23.26 -11.23
N THR A 143 -9.34 -24.43 -10.67
CA THR A 143 -10.19 -25.20 -9.75
C THR A 143 -9.99 -24.81 -8.29
N LEU A 144 -9.72 -23.54 -8.02
CA LEU A 144 -10.11 -22.97 -6.72
C LEU A 144 -11.60 -22.63 -6.77
N VAL A 145 -12.42 -23.68 -6.83
CA VAL A 145 -13.80 -23.62 -6.35
C VAL A 145 -13.69 -23.20 -4.88
N ARG A 146 -14.21 -22.01 -4.56
CA ARG A 146 -14.43 -21.57 -3.18
C ARG A 146 -15.43 -22.55 -2.55
N ASP A 147 -14.96 -23.35 -1.60
CA ASP A 147 -15.81 -23.90 -0.54
C ASP A 147 -15.96 -22.87 0.60
#